data_AF-A0A2T3N078-F1
#
_entry.id   AF-A0A2T3N078-F1
#
_cell.length_a   1.000
_cell.length_b   1.000
_cell.length_c   1.000
_cell.angle_alpha   90.00
_cell.angle_beta   90.00
_cell.angle_gamma   90.00
#
_symmetry.space_group_name_H-M   'P 1'
#
loop_
_entity.id
_entity.type
_entity.pdbx_description
1 polymer ?
#
loop_
_entity_poly.entity_id
_entity_poly.type
_entity_poly.pdbx_seq_one_letter_code
_entity_poly.pdbx_strand_id
1 'polypeptide(L)'
;MNIVKYMLIGLLTFSNQTGWAEDLPNPDEENLANFHLLDETCAGQCHEGEEPSEDLEFEYRSCVECHDTLANLDGRQHNIKHQESEQMECVECHFPHEKFDPKEICTDCHDEGDEELEGFYSMRLESYLNLYSDSHKFAQPITK
;
A
#
# COMPACT_ATOMS: atom_id res chain seq x y z
N MET A 1 18.74 47.53 -37.38
CA MET A 1 17.65 46.53 -37.41
C MET A 1 18.01 45.38 -36.49
N ASN A 2 17.12 45.15 -35.51
CA ASN A 2 17.31 44.38 -34.28
C ASN A 2 17.37 42.85 -34.51
N ILE A 3 18.52 42.29 -34.88
CA ILE A 3 18.68 40.83 -34.94
C ILE A 3 19.41 40.30 -33.68
N VAL A 4 20.23 41.12 -33.04
CA VAL A 4 21.02 40.73 -31.85
C VAL A 4 20.17 40.63 -30.57
N LYS A 5 19.01 41.32 -30.50
CA LYS A 5 18.11 41.24 -29.34
C LYS A 5 17.37 39.91 -29.19
N TYR A 6 17.28 39.11 -30.25
CA TYR A 6 16.50 37.87 -30.24
C TYR A 6 17.30 36.61 -29.89
N MET A 7 18.64 36.69 -29.76
CA MET A 7 19.45 35.55 -29.28
C MET A 7 19.58 35.47 -27.74
N LEU A 8 18.96 36.39 -27.00
CA LEU A 8 18.95 36.40 -25.53
C LEU A 8 17.65 35.83 -24.92
N ILE A 9 16.70 35.38 -25.76
CA ILE A 9 15.42 34.80 -25.33
C ILE A 9 15.39 33.29 -25.63
N GLY A 10 16.55 32.64 -25.59
CA GLY A 10 16.73 31.23 -25.92
C GLY A 10 17.27 30.39 -24.75
N LEU A 11 17.08 30.86 -23.52
CA LEU A 11 17.52 30.15 -22.32
C LEU A 11 16.46 30.26 -21.21
N LEU A 12 15.19 30.06 -21.58
CA LEU A 12 14.19 29.63 -20.61
C LEU A 12 14.62 28.24 -20.18
N THR A 13 15.31 28.22 -19.05
CA THR A 13 15.68 27.07 -18.26
C THR A 13 14.47 26.15 -18.13
N PHE A 14 14.40 25.13 -18.97
CA PHE A 14 13.80 23.87 -18.56
C PHE A 14 14.69 23.35 -17.43
N SER A 15 14.40 23.82 -16.21
CA SER A 15 14.80 23.10 -15.01
C SER A 15 14.08 21.76 -15.10
N ASN A 16 14.74 20.77 -15.71
CA ASN A 16 14.49 19.37 -15.38
C ASN A 16 14.73 19.29 -13.89
N GLN A 17 13.65 19.38 -13.12
CA GLN A 17 13.66 18.98 -11.72
C GLN A 17 13.87 17.47 -11.75
N THR A 18 15.13 17.07 -11.63
CA THR A 18 15.47 15.70 -11.25
C THR A 18 15.09 15.60 -9.78
N GLY A 19 13.82 15.27 -9.51
CA GLY A 19 13.41 14.81 -8.19
C GLY A 19 14.06 13.45 -7.96
N TRP A 20 14.68 13.28 -6.81
CA TRP A 20 15.25 11.99 -6.40
C TRP A 20 14.15 11.18 -5.70
N ALA A 21 14.26 9.85 -5.67
CA ALA A 21 13.28 9.01 -4.97
C ALA A 21 13.14 9.38 -3.48
N GLU A 22 14.18 9.99 -2.89
CA GLU A 22 14.19 10.55 -1.53
C GLU A 22 13.38 11.85 -1.36
N ASP A 23 13.04 12.53 -2.47
CA ASP A 23 12.18 13.72 -2.47
C ASP A 23 10.70 13.37 -2.68
N LEU A 24 10.38 12.08 -2.90
CA LEU A 24 9.00 11.62 -2.96
C LEU A 24 8.36 11.88 -1.58
N PRO A 25 7.13 12.42 -1.54
CA PRO A 25 6.41 12.63 -0.29
C PRO A 25 6.05 11.27 0.31
N ASN A 26 7.01 10.62 0.97
CA ASN A 26 6.74 9.49 1.83
C ASN A 26 6.71 10.01 3.27
N PRO A 27 5.52 10.34 3.81
CA PRO A 27 5.43 10.85 5.17
C PRO A 27 5.96 9.81 6.15
N ASP A 28 6.52 10.27 7.29
CA ASP A 28 7.07 9.42 8.37
C ASP A 28 6.02 8.53 9.08
N GLU A 29 4.84 8.32 8.47
CA GLU A 29 3.72 7.59 9.04
C GLU A 29 3.79 6.10 8.71
N GLU A 30 3.53 5.27 9.72
CA GLU A 30 3.47 3.82 9.58
C GLU A 30 2.05 3.38 9.15
N ASN A 31 1.70 3.61 7.89
CA ASN A 31 0.43 3.17 7.28
C ASN A 31 0.69 2.34 6.01
N LEU A 32 -0.36 1.68 5.49
CA LEU A 32 -0.24 0.75 4.36
C LEU A 32 0.06 1.48 3.04
N ALA A 33 -0.43 2.69 2.84
CA ALA A 33 -0.13 3.51 1.66
C ALA A 33 1.36 3.81 1.59
N ASN A 34 1.96 4.27 2.68
CA ASN A 34 3.39 4.54 2.76
C ASN A 34 4.23 3.28 2.58
N PHE A 35 3.75 2.12 3.05
CA PHE A 35 4.41 0.85 2.78
C PHE A 35 4.49 0.56 1.27
N HIS A 36 3.43 0.82 0.51
CA HIS A 36 3.44 0.68 -0.95
C HIS A 36 4.35 1.72 -1.64
N LEU A 37 4.66 2.85 -1.00
CA LEU A 37 5.63 3.82 -1.51
C LEU A 37 7.09 3.41 -1.26
N LEU A 38 7.36 2.41 -0.42
CA LEU A 38 8.72 1.92 -0.16
C LEU A 38 9.28 1.04 -1.28
N ASP A 39 8.42 0.49 -2.13
CA ASP A 39 8.79 -0.31 -3.28
C ASP A 39 8.57 0.49 -4.57
N GLU A 40 9.63 0.73 -5.33
CA GLU A 40 9.58 1.46 -6.60
C GLU A 40 8.63 0.80 -7.63
N THR A 41 8.35 -0.49 -7.49
CA THR A 41 7.39 -1.21 -8.35
C THR A 41 5.94 -0.97 -7.98
N CYS A 42 5.66 -0.52 -6.75
CA CYS A 42 4.32 -0.25 -6.23
C CYS A 42 4.02 1.26 -6.13
N ALA A 43 5.05 2.11 -6.07
CA ALA A 43 4.90 3.55 -5.85
C ALA A 43 4.11 4.25 -6.98
N GLY A 44 3.14 5.09 -6.59
CA GLY A 44 2.42 5.96 -7.51
C GLY A 44 1.38 5.28 -8.42
N GLN A 45 1.02 4.02 -8.15
CA GLN A 45 0.04 3.29 -8.98
C GLN A 45 -1.39 3.37 -8.45
N CYS A 46 -1.58 3.88 -7.23
CA CYS A 46 -2.89 3.86 -6.56
C CYS A 46 -3.81 5.01 -6.98
N HIS A 47 -3.26 6.18 -7.34
CA HIS A 47 -4.03 7.38 -7.67
C HIS A 47 -3.64 7.94 -9.04
N GLU A 48 -4.63 8.21 -9.89
CA GLU A 48 -4.38 8.81 -11.20
C GLU A 48 -4.12 10.32 -11.04
N GLY A 49 -2.90 10.74 -11.37
CA GLY A 49 -2.51 12.16 -11.23
C GLY A 49 -2.41 12.63 -9.77
N GLU A 50 -2.11 11.71 -8.85
CA GLU A 50 -1.96 11.97 -7.41
C GLU A 50 -3.26 12.39 -6.70
N GLU A 51 -4.41 12.21 -7.35
CA GLU A 51 -5.73 12.49 -6.79
C GLU A 51 -6.56 11.20 -6.68
N PRO A 52 -7.35 11.03 -5.61
CA PRO A 52 -8.26 9.90 -5.52
C PRO A 52 -9.37 9.99 -6.57
N SER A 53 -9.76 8.86 -7.14
CA SER A 53 -10.94 8.83 -8.00
C SER A 53 -12.22 9.14 -7.21
N GLU A 54 -13.27 9.61 -7.91
CA GLU A 54 -14.53 9.99 -7.26
C GLU A 54 -15.28 8.78 -6.69
N ASP A 55 -15.07 7.59 -7.26
CA ASP A 55 -15.81 6.37 -6.99
C ASP A 55 -14.94 5.21 -6.46
N LEU A 56 -13.63 5.42 -6.31
CA LEU A 56 -12.64 4.43 -5.89
C LEU A 56 -12.42 3.27 -6.88
N GLU A 57 -13.04 3.30 -8.06
CA GLU A 57 -12.88 2.22 -9.05
C GLU A 57 -11.43 2.13 -9.56
N PHE A 58 -10.75 3.27 -9.68
CA PHE A 58 -9.34 3.32 -10.08
C PHE A 58 -8.46 2.62 -9.04
N GLU A 59 -8.61 3.00 -7.77
CA GLU A 59 -7.84 2.48 -6.64
C GLU A 59 -8.06 0.97 -6.48
N TYR A 60 -9.32 0.51 -6.52
CA TYR A 60 -9.64 -0.91 -6.44
C TYR A 60 -8.98 -1.71 -7.56
N ARG A 61 -9.06 -1.21 -8.80
CA ARG A 61 -8.41 -1.86 -9.93
C ARG A 61 -6.89 -1.92 -9.76
N SER A 62 -6.25 -0.85 -9.27
CA SER A 62 -4.82 -0.86 -8.99
C SER A 62 -4.42 -1.91 -7.96
N CYS A 63 -5.25 -2.15 -6.93
CA CYS A 63 -5.03 -3.27 -6.00
C CYS A 63 -5.05 -4.61 -6.74
N VAL A 64 -6.10 -4.86 -7.52
CA VAL A 64 -6.34 -6.13 -8.22
C VAL A 64 -5.30 -6.41 -9.30
N GLU A 65 -4.77 -5.39 -9.97
CA GLU A 65 -3.74 -5.55 -11.00
C GLU A 65 -2.45 -6.22 -10.45
N CYS A 66 -2.12 -6.01 -9.17
CA CYS A 66 -0.97 -6.64 -8.52
C CYS A 66 -1.32 -7.81 -7.60
N HIS A 67 -2.43 -7.72 -6.87
CA HIS A 67 -2.80 -8.67 -5.82
C HIS A 67 -3.89 -9.67 -6.22
N ASP A 68 -4.46 -9.55 -7.43
CA ASP A 68 -5.63 -10.34 -7.88
C ASP A 68 -6.92 -9.96 -7.11
N THR A 69 -8.02 -10.58 -7.50
CA THR A 69 -9.34 -10.43 -6.88
C THR A 69 -9.46 -11.23 -5.58
N LEU A 70 -10.40 -10.84 -4.71
CA LEU A 70 -10.67 -11.54 -3.45
C LEU A 70 -10.82 -13.06 -3.61
N ALA A 71 -11.51 -13.53 -4.66
CA ALA A 71 -11.72 -14.95 -4.92
C ALA A 71 -10.44 -15.76 -5.17
N ASN A 72 -9.34 -15.11 -5.53
CA ASN A 72 -8.05 -15.75 -5.84
C ASN A 72 -7.01 -15.54 -4.74
N LEU A 73 -7.34 -14.77 -3.71
CA LEU A 73 -6.45 -14.51 -2.58
C LEU A 73 -6.56 -15.62 -1.53
N ASP A 74 -5.45 -15.87 -0.85
CA ASP A 74 -5.40 -16.82 0.25
C ASP A 74 -6.09 -16.25 1.51
N GLY A 75 -6.59 -17.17 2.34
CA GLY A 75 -7.23 -16.87 3.63
C GLY A 75 -8.75 -16.89 3.55
N ARG A 76 -9.39 -17.39 4.62
CA ARG A 76 -10.86 -17.47 4.70
C ARG A 76 -11.56 -16.11 4.67
N GLN A 77 -10.80 -15.06 4.99
CA GLN A 77 -11.24 -13.67 5.02
C GLN A 77 -11.42 -13.09 3.61
N HIS A 78 -10.59 -13.50 2.65
CA HIS A 78 -10.72 -13.14 1.24
C HIS A 78 -11.54 -14.23 0.53
N ASN A 79 -12.82 -14.33 0.87
CA ASN A 79 -13.68 -15.35 0.27
C ASN A 79 -14.61 -14.76 -0.80
N ILE A 80 -15.10 -15.65 -1.66
CA ILE A 80 -15.97 -15.29 -2.77
C ILE A 80 -17.32 -14.69 -2.33
N LYS A 81 -17.77 -14.88 -1.08
CA LYS A 81 -19.01 -14.26 -0.59
C LYS A 81 -18.83 -12.76 -0.41
N HIS A 82 -17.73 -12.32 0.20
CA HIS A 82 -17.41 -10.88 0.33
C HIS A 82 -17.34 -10.22 -1.06
N GLN A 83 -16.81 -10.92 -2.06
CA GLN A 83 -16.76 -10.42 -3.43
C GLN A 83 -18.12 -10.42 -4.14
N GLU A 84 -18.80 -11.57 -4.23
CA GLU A 84 -19.98 -11.71 -5.09
C GLU A 84 -21.28 -11.26 -4.43
N SER A 85 -21.43 -11.48 -3.12
CA SER A 85 -22.68 -11.20 -2.40
C SER A 85 -22.70 -9.80 -1.81
N GLU A 86 -21.55 -9.37 -1.29
CA GLU A 86 -21.43 -8.09 -0.57
C GLU A 86 -20.76 -7.01 -1.41
N GLN A 87 -20.10 -7.41 -2.51
CA GLN A 87 -19.37 -6.49 -3.41
C GLN A 87 -18.36 -5.65 -2.65
N MET A 88 -17.72 -6.25 -1.64
CA MET A 88 -16.69 -5.58 -0.86
C MET A 88 -15.42 -5.40 -1.70
N GLU A 89 -14.84 -4.22 -1.57
CA GLU A 89 -13.55 -3.89 -2.15
C GLU A 89 -12.43 -3.99 -1.11
N CYS A 90 -11.19 -3.94 -1.56
CA CYS A 90 -10.02 -4.05 -0.70
C CYS A 90 -10.04 -2.99 0.43
N VAL A 91 -10.43 -1.76 0.08
CA VAL A 91 -10.43 -0.60 0.97
C VAL A 91 -11.59 -0.57 1.97
N GLU A 92 -12.57 -1.47 1.85
CA GLU A 92 -13.62 -1.65 2.86
C GLU A 92 -13.04 -2.22 4.16
N CYS A 93 -11.94 -2.99 4.07
CA CYS A 93 -11.24 -3.55 5.23
C CYS A 93 -9.83 -2.97 5.44
N HIS A 94 -9.12 -2.68 4.34
CA HIS A 94 -7.75 -2.17 4.37
C HIS A 94 -7.73 -0.66 4.16
N PHE A 95 -7.68 0.13 5.23
CA PHE A 95 -7.62 1.59 5.16
C PHE A 95 -6.19 2.07 4.90
N PRO A 96 -5.80 2.43 3.66
CA PRO A 96 -4.39 2.51 3.31
C PRO A 96 -3.68 3.69 3.98
N HIS A 97 -4.39 4.80 4.17
CA HIS A 97 -3.88 6.01 4.78
C HIS A 97 -3.97 6.03 6.31
N GLU A 98 -4.46 4.97 6.92
CA GLU A 98 -4.62 4.87 8.37
C GLU A 98 -3.74 3.78 8.95
N LYS A 99 -3.23 4.01 10.17
CA LYS A 99 -2.62 2.95 10.95
C LYS A 99 -3.73 2.11 11.58
N PHE A 100 -4.22 1.13 10.84
CA PHE A 100 -5.38 0.31 11.19
C PHE A 100 -5.07 -1.18 11.09
N ASP A 101 -5.66 -1.99 11.98
CA ASP A 101 -5.65 -3.44 11.88
C ASP A 101 -6.97 -3.89 11.23
N PRO A 102 -6.97 -4.37 9.97
CA PRO A 102 -8.18 -4.77 9.25
C PRO A 102 -9.07 -5.77 10.00
N LYS A 103 -8.48 -6.54 10.92
CA LYS A 103 -9.24 -7.46 11.76
C LYS A 103 -10.31 -6.75 12.61
N GLU A 104 -10.06 -5.51 13.01
CA GLU A 104 -10.98 -4.76 13.87
C GLU A 104 -12.35 -4.53 13.18
N ILE A 105 -12.39 -4.50 11.84
CA ILE A 105 -13.65 -4.32 11.12
C ILE A 105 -14.48 -5.60 11.01
N CYS A 106 -13.84 -6.77 11.12
CA CYS A 106 -14.55 -8.04 10.96
C CYS A 106 -15.64 -8.20 12.02
N THR A 107 -15.43 -7.63 13.21
CA THR A 107 -16.40 -7.69 14.32
C THR A 107 -17.63 -6.79 14.15
N ASP A 108 -17.66 -5.95 13.11
CA ASP A 108 -18.85 -5.18 12.77
C ASP A 108 -19.95 -6.07 12.18
N CYS A 109 -19.55 -7.20 11.56
CA CYS A 109 -20.46 -8.18 10.94
C CYS A 109 -20.37 -9.59 11.55
N HIS A 110 -19.22 -9.98 12.12
CA HIS A 110 -18.99 -11.31 12.69
C HIS A 110 -18.91 -11.28 14.22
N ASP A 111 -19.54 -12.27 14.87
CA ASP A 111 -19.46 -12.41 16.32
C ASP A 111 -18.10 -12.95 16.79
N GLU A 112 -17.72 -12.62 18.02
CA GLU A 112 -16.55 -13.22 18.67
C GLU A 112 -16.69 -14.75 18.73
N GLY A 113 -15.77 -15.47 18.08
CA GLY A 113 -15.78 -16.93 18.02
C GLY A 113 -16.41 -17.51 16.75
N ASP A 114 -16.75 -16.68 15.77
CA ASP A 114 -17.07 -17.13 14.42
C ASP A 114 -15.91 -17.96 13.82
N GLU A 115 -16.24 -19.09 13.17
CA GLU A 115 -15.27 -19.99 12.55
C GLU A 115 -14.47 -19.30 11.44
N GLU A 116 -15.02 -18.27 10.81
CA GLU A 116 -14.34 -17.48 9.78
C GLU A 116 -13.27 -16.55 10.36
N LEU A 117 -13.38 -16.22 11.66
CA LEU A 117 -12.36 -15.50 12.41
C LEU A 117 -11.29 -16.43 13.01
N GLU A 118 -11.51 -17.74 12.99
CA GLU A 118 -10.49 -18.70 13.42
C GLU A 118 -9.29 -18.65 12.47
N GLY A 119 -8.08 -18.62 13.04
CA GLY A 119 -6.83 -18.62 12.28
C GLY A 119 -6.14 -17.25 12.15
N PHE A 120 -6.84 -16.14 12.43
CA PHE A 120 -6.25 -14.80 12.48
C PHE A 120 -5.06 -14.72 13.44
N TYR A 121 -5.19 -15.36 14.62
CA TYR A 121 -4.15 -15.35 15.65
C TYR A 121 -2.93 -16.19 15.25
N SER A 122 -3.11 -17.27 14.50
CA SER A 122 -2.01 -18.13 14.04
C SER A 122 -1.16 -17.46 12.96
N MET A 123 -1.75 -16.77 11.98
CA MET A 123 -0.97 -16.08 10.94
C MET A 123 -0.14 -14.92 11.52
N ARG A 124 -0.72 -14.14 12.46
CA ARG A 124 0.03 -13.07 13.16
C ARG A 124 1.14 -13.64 14.03
N LEU A 125 0.88 -14.75 14.72
CA LEU A 125 1.89 -15.41 15.54
C LEU A 125 3.03 -15.99 14.69
N GLU A 126 2.72 -16.58 13.53
CA GLU A 126 3.72 -17.08 12.59
C GLU A 126 4.58 -15.94 12.03
N SER A 127 3.98 -14.84 11.58
CA SER A 127 4.73 -13.64 11.17
C SER A 127 5.60 -13.09 12.30
N TYR A 128 5.08 -13.01 13.52
CA TYR A 128 5.86 -12.57 14.69
C TYR A 128 7.04 -13.52 15.00
N LEU A 129 6.81 -14.84 14.95
CA LEU A 129 7.85 -15.84 15.17
C LEU A 129 8.90 -15.81 14.07
N ASN A 130 8.51 -15.57 12.82
CA ASN A 130 9.42 -15.44 11.69
C ASN A 130 10.30 -14.18 11.81
N LEU A 131 9.71 -13.02 12.12
CA LEU A 131 10.44 -11.78 12.42
C LEU A 131 11.43 -11.97 13.59
N TYR A 132 11.00 -12.66 14.65
CA TYR A 132 11.87 -13.01 15.78
C TYR A 132 13.01 -13.93 15.33
N SER A 133 12.74 -14.94 14.50
CA SER A 133 13.76 -15.88 14.01
C SER A 133 14.82 -15.19 13.14
N ASP A 134 14.43 -14.18 12.35
CA ASP A 134 15.34 -13.46 11.47
C ASP A 134 16.17 -12.41 12.22
N SER A 135 15.61 -11.75 13.24
CA SER A 135 16.39 -10.87 14.13
C SER A 135 17.52 -11.61 14.88
N HIS A 136 17.36 -12.91 15.15
CA HIS A 136 18.38 -13.74 15.79
C HIS A 136 19.48 -14.20 14.82
N LYS A 137 19.24 -14.19 13.50
CA LYS A 137 20.25 -14.54 12.48
C LYS A 137 21.27 -13.40 12.25
N PHE A 138 20.91 -12.16 12.57
CA PHE A 138 21.78 -10.98 12.41
C PHE A 138 22.40 -10.46 13.71
N ALA A 139 22.10 -11.08 14.85
CA ALA A 139 22.79 -10.80 16.11
C ALA A 139 24.20 -11.43 16.09
N GLN A 140 25.13 -10.80 15.37
CA GLN A 140 26.54 -11.10 15.59
C GLN A 140 26.93 -10.65 17.01
N PRO A 141 27.66 -11.47 17.78
CA PRO A 141 28.14 -11.03 19.08
C PRO A 141 29.09 -9.85 18.85
N ILE A 142 28.77 -8.71 19.47
CA ILE A 142 29.70 -7.59 19.58
C ILE A 142 30.82 -8.05 20.50
N THR A 143 31.85 -8.69 19.93
CA THR A 143 33.06 -9.03 20.66
C THR A 143 33.85 -7.74 20.88
N LYS A 144 34.00 -7.40 22.16
CA LYS A 144 34.77 -6.27 22.67
C LYS A 144 36.25 -6.39 22.36
#